data_AF-A0AAN8IVL4-F1
#
_entry.id   AF-A0AAN8IVL4-F1
#
_cell.length_a   1.000
_cell.length_b   1.000
_cell.length_c   1.000
_cell.angle_alpha   90.00
_cell.angle_beta   90.00
_cell.angle_gamma   90.00
#
_symmetry.space_group_name_H-M   'P 1'
#
loop_
_entity.id
_entity.type
_entity.pdbx_description
1 polymer ?
#
loop_
_entity_poly.entity_id
_entity_poly.type
_entity_poly.pdbx_seq_one_letter_code
_entity_poly.pdbx_strand_id
1 'polypeptide(L)' 'MASFTDDVNFLEMFPKNFPHSHDEEPMNLELFVELMVRFYEIGWMRGTGGAMGCIANDKLFISPSALQKERLK' A
#
# COMPACT_ATOMS: atom_id res chain seq x y z
N MET A 1 6.51 4.05 27.40
CA MET A 1 6.18 3.66 26.01
C MET A 1 6.93 4.63 25.11
N ALA A 2 7.87 4.14 24.30
CA ALA A 2 8.47 4.99 23.27
C ALA A 2 7.37 5.46 22.32
N SER A 3 7.40 6.73 21.92
CA SER A 3 6.49 7.21 20.88
C SER A 3 6.79 6.43 19.59
N PHE A 4 5.77 5.99 18.88
CA PHE A 4 5.94 5.33 17.58
C PHE A 4 6.74 6.21 16.60
N THR A 5 6.69 7.54 16.77
CA THR A 5 7.47 8.50 15.98
C THR A 5 8.97 8.46 16.22
N ASP A 6 9.39 7.90 17.35
CA ASP A 6 10.80 7.82 17.76
C ASP A 6 11.40 6.43 17.51
N ASP A 7 10.62 5.51 16.94
CA ASP A 7 11.07 4.17 16.60
C ASP A 7 12.09 4.23 15.46
N VAL A 8 13.27 3.65 15.68
CA VAL A 8 14.37 3.65 14.69
C VAL A 8 13.93 2.99 13.40
N ASN A 9 13.12 1.93 13.45
CA ASN A 9 12.62 1.28 12.24
C ASN A 9 11.70 2.23 11.46
N PHE A 10 10.86 3.02 12.16
CA PHE A 10 10.01 4.01 11.51
C PHE A 10 10.82 5.16 10.90
N LEU A 11 11.85 5.63 11.61
CA LEU A 11 12.75 6.67 11.12
C LEU A 11 13.63 6.19 9.96
N GLU A 12 13.93 4.89 9.85
CA GLU A 12 14.73 4.33 8.77
C GLU A 12 13.91 3.87 7.57
N MET A 13 12.56 3.86 7.65
CA MET A 13 11.65 3.58 6.53
C MET A 13 11.60 4.73 5.49
N PHE A 14 12.76 5.15 5.00
CA PHE A 14 12.89 6.05 3.85
C PHE A 14 13.12 5.25 2.56
N PRO A 15 12.47 5.62 1.44
CA PRO A 15 12.60 4.90 0.16
C PRO A 15 14.06 4.65 -0.25
N LYS A 16 14.96 5.60 0.01
CA LYS A 16 16.39 5.53 -0.32
C LYS A 16 17.19 4.45 0.43
N ASN A 17 16.64 3.92 1.52
CA ASN A 17 17.29 2.91 2.35
C ASN A 17 16.96 1.48 1.91
N PHE A 18 16.07 1.31 0.91
CA PHE A 18 15.69 -0.01 0.41
C PHE A 18 16.55 -0.40 -0.81
N PRO A 19 17.08 -1.65 -0.87
CA PRO A 19 17.96 -2.12 -1.95
C PRO A 19 17.39 -1.99 -3.37
N HIS A 20 16.07 -1.83 -3.50
CA HIS A 20 15.31 -1.78 -4.74
C HIS A 20 14.58 -0.45 -4.95
N SER A 21 15.06 0.65 -4.33
CA SER A 21 14.43 1.98 -4.41
C SER A 21 14.32 2.55 -5.83
N HIS A 22 15.02 1.95 -6.80
CA HIS A 22 15.05 2.34 -8.21
C HIS A 22 14.47 1.29 -9.15
N ASP A 23 14.05 0.13 -8.64
CA ASP A 23 13.31 -0.90 -9.40
C ASP A 23 11.79 -0.64 -9.37
N GLU A 24 11.37 0.51 -8.82
CA GLU A 24 9.98 0.93 -8.76
C GLU A 24 9.50 1.37 -10.15
N GLU A 25 8.83 0.45 -10.85
CA GLU A 25 7.93 0.83 -11.94
C GLU A 25 6.88 1.82 -11.40
N PRO A 26 6.51 2.86 -12.18
CA PRO A 26 5.53 3.82 -11.74
C PRO A 26 4.21 3.12 -11.40
N MET A 27 3.68 3.48 -10.24
CA MET A 27 2.40 2.97 -9.77
C MET A 27 1.31 3.18 -10.83
N ASN A 28 0.75 2.06 -11.27
CA ASN A 28 -0.32 2.00 -12.27
C ASN A 28 -1.52 1.24 -11.69
N LEU A 29 -2.63 1.22 -12.43
CA LEU A 29 -3.88 0.62 -11.94
C LEU A 29 -3.77 -0.89 -11.73
N GLU A 30 -3.07 -1.60 -12.62
CA GLU A 30 -2.89 -3.05 -12.53
C GLU A 30 -2.10 -3.43 -11.28
N LEU A 31 -0.97 -2.76 -11.05
CA LEU A 31 -0.14 -2.95 -9.86
C LEU A 31 -0.91 -2.57 -8.59
N PHE A 32 -1.70 -1.50 -8.62
CA PHE A 32 -2.53 -1.10 -7.49
C PHE A 32 -3.57 -2.18 -7.13
N VAL A 33 -4.22 -2.79 -8.12
CA VAL A 33 -5.17 -3.88 -7.89
C VAL A 33 -4.45 -5.13 -7.38
N GLU A 34 -3.32 -5.51 -7.99
CA GLU A 34 -2.52 -6.66 -7.56
C GLU A 34 -2.08 -6.53 -6.10
N LEU A 35 -1.58 -5.36 -5.70
CA LEU A 35 -1.18 -5.10 -4.31
C LEU A 35 -2.35 -5.19 -3.34
N MET A 36 -3.54 -4.69 -3.69
CA MET A 36 -4.72 -4.85 -2.84
C MET A 36 -5.12 -6.32 -2.66
N VAL A 37 -5.03 -7.13 -3.74
CA VAL A 37 -5.29 -8.57 -3.67
C VAL A 37 -4.25 -9.24 -2.77
N ARG A 38 -2.95 -8.91 -2.90
CA ARG A 38 -1.91 -9.42 -2.01
C ARG A 38 -2.15 -9.04 -0.55
N PHE A 39 -2.51 -7.80 -0.25
CA PHE A 39 -2.84 -7.37 1.11
C PHE A 39 -4.05 -8.10 1.69
N TYR A 40 -5.04 -8.44 0.86
CA TYR A 40 -6.14 -9.31 1.27
C TYR A 40 -5.66 -10.75 1.55
N GLU A 41 -4.85 -11.35 0.66
CA GLU A 41 -4.32 -12.70 0.81
C GLU A 41 -3.48 -12.88 2.10
N ILE A 42 -2.61 -11.92 2.41
CA ILE A 42 -1.78 -11.94 3.64
C ILE A 42 -2.55 -11.51 4.90
N GLY A 43 -3.85 -11.20 4.78
CA GLY A 43 -4.74 -10.90 5.89
C GLY A 43 -4.65 -9.48 6.45
N TRP A 44 -3.95 -8.56 5.76
CA TRP A 44 -3.91 -7.14 6.11
C TRP A 44 -5.23 -6.42 5.81
N MET A 45 -6.04 -6.98 4.90
CA MET A 45 -7.39 -6.52 4.59
C MET A 45 -8.39 -7.69 4.67
N ARG A 46 -9.62 -7.44 5.09
CA ARG A 46 -10.69 -8.46 5.20
C ARG A 46 -12.07 -7.87 4.96
N GLY A 47 -12.91 -8.57 4.21
CA GLY A 47 -14.26 -8.11 3.88
C GLY A 47 -14.23 -6.73 3.21
N THR A 48 -14.86 -5.74 3.85
CA THR A 48 -14.83 -4.32 3.43
C THR A 48 -13.78 -3.49 4.16
N GLY A 49 -13.08 -4.08 5.15
CA GLY A 49 -12.06 -3.41 5.97
C GLY A 49 -10.72 -3.32 5.24
N GLY A 50 -10.03 -2.20 5.46
CA GLY A 50 -8.78 -1.87 4.79
C GLY A 50 -8.99 -0.90 3.63
N ALA A 51 -8.15 0.14 3.56
CA ALA A 51 -8.14 1.12 2.50
C ALA A 51 -6.72 1.29 1.98
N MET A 52 -6.60 1.47 0.67
CA MET A 52 -5.33 1.83 0.03
C MET A 52 -5.54 3.08 -0.79
N GLY A 53 -4.57 3.98 -0.70
CA GLY A 53 -4.51 5.19 -1.50
C GLY A 53 -3.08 5.45 -1.90
N CYS A 54 -2.85 5.85 -3.14
CA CYS A 54 -1.54 6.29 -3.58
C CYS A 54 -1.69 7.43 -4.59
N ILE A 55 -0.71 8.33 -4.55
CA ILE A 55 -0.56 9.40 -5.53
C ILE A 55 0.53 8.95 -6.49
N ALA A 56 0.22 8.92 -7.78
CA ALA A 56 1.16 8.54 -8.82
C ALA A 56 1.06 9.55 -9.96
N ASN A 57 2.14 10.31 -10.17
CA ASN A 57 2.18 11.41 -11.12
C ASN A 57 1.06 12.44 -10.85
N ASP A 58 0.10 12.55 -11.77
CA ASP A 58 -1.05 13.44 -11.75
C ASP A 58 -2.36 12.75 -11.31
N LYS A 59 -2.27 11.50 -10.84
CA LYS A 59 -3.42 10.66 -10.51
C LYS A 59 -3.44 10.27 -9.03
N LEU A 60 -4.65 10.19 -8.50
CA LEU A 60 -4.95 9.61 -7.20
C LEU A 60 -5.66 8.26 -7.43
N PHE A 61 -5.02 7.16 -7.02
CA PHE A 61 -5.68 5.87 -6.93
C PHE A 61 -6.21 5.70 -5.51
N ILE A 62 -7.49 5.35 -5.39
CA ILE A 62 -8.12 5.09 -4.11
C ILE A 62 -9.01 3.85 -4.21
N SER A 63 -8.92 2.98 -3.21
CA SER A 63 -9.78 1.82 -3.13
C SER A 63 -11.24 2.26 -2.89
N PRO A 64 -12.24 1.71 -3.60
CA PRO A 64 -13.64 2.04 -3.35
C PRO A 64 -14.06 1.69 -1.92
N SER A 65 -14.88 2.55 -1.33
CA SER A 65 -15.47 2.31 0.00
C SER A 65 -16.47 1.16 -0.06
N ALA A 66 -16.55 0.40 1.04
CA ALA A 66 -17.48 -0.72 1.23
C ALA A 66 -17.40 -1.84 0.17
N LEU A 67 -16.32 -1.90 -0.61
CA LEU A 67 -16.09 -2.96 -1.58
C LEU A 67 -15.45 -4.17 -0.91
N GLN A 68 -16.02 -5.36 -1.15
CA GLN A 68 -15.46 -6.62 -0.70
C GLN A 68 -14.15 -6.89 -1.47
N LYS A 69 -13.01 -6.87 -0.77
CA LYS A 69 -11.69 -6.95 -1.41
C LYS A 69 -11.46 -8.27 -2.15
N GLU A 70 -12.14 -9.34 -1.73
CA GLU A 70 -12.20 -10.64 -2.43
C GLU A 70 -12.79 -10.58 -3.86
N ARG A 71 -13.45 -9.48 -4.24
CA ARG A 71 -14.06 -9.30 -5.56
C ARG A 71 -13.25 -8.40 -6.50
N LEU A 72 -12.10 -7.90 -6.05
CA LEU A 72 -11.19 -7.09 -6.88
C LEU A 72 -10.61 -7.96 -8.01
N LYS A 73 -10.55 -7.39 -9.22
CA LYS A 73 -9.99 -7.99 -10.43
C LYS A 73 -9.31 -6.92 -11.26
#